data_AF-A0A165D358-F1
#
_entry.id   AF-A0A165D358-F1
#
_cell.length_a   1.000
_cell.length_b   1.000
_cell.length_c   1.000
_cell.angle_alpha   90.00
_cell.angle_beta   90.00
_cell.angle_gamma   90.00
#
_symmetry.space_group_name_H-M   'P 1'
#
loop_
_entity.id
_entity.type
_entity.pdbx_description
1 polymer ?
#
loop_
_entity_poly.entity_id
_entity_poly.type
_entity_poly.pdbx_seq_one_letter_code
_entity_poly.pdbx_strand_id
1 'polypeptide(L)'
;MSIAARAKAMAASFGSAAQPSWCPECLRTVAHGMFEDNSIILELRTQCHDFWNACMAIAAAPRSPEDLRVLQSTFSRRARACKQKHADRWATRVSLQNMCNVFFDALFECVTVGLSVGERAVGTRTKPGQRFNKPGHWPTVMSELFPRGEKESVEAYVFWCCQVFSPMPLYTLRSLFRIARPVVFPLLLEEPLRAILMWALTEMLEPGIVVEWPAGGAPCTKPEGWQLQSWLVTPPRRRKCSVCAAVFLWDIMYGPDIGLGDRVDFVLGYERPLLTAVLAAFARMHKTGDPDADKPYMLLADYAEFLHGLARFLPSDLPERVRVEVPKVDRSQSIPFLIYGYIARSSTVRTCSNPECGVQQQDHDENRAFQLCGSCKIVRYCRKACQKRHWKMNLAAWGAKGLKDQGPAPHKVVCALICQVLAKVSSHKDSHAFERDITAAVATGEISDDDMWTLCSIVMVDPVLLKLSQITMLRMLLRGVSDDDKTKMDWKKACETRFNPDIECTTSEWQERLVANGAMDTNDPTTIEALILAGF
;
A
#
# COMPACT_ATOMS: atom_id res chain seq x y z
N MET A 1 -29.21 8.05 -26.91
CA MET A 1 -28.00 7.19 -27.02
C MET A 1 -27.58 6.80 -25.62
N SER A 2 -27.53 5.50 -25.32
CA SER A 2 -27.08 4.96 -24.03
C SER A 2 -25.62 5.35 -23.74
N ILE A 3 -25.21 5.27 -22.47
CA ILE A 3 -23.81 5.54 -22.08
C ILE A 3 -22.85 4.55 -22.77
N ALA A 4 -23.23 3.27 -22.84
CA ALA A 4 -22.45 2.26 -23.55
C ALA A 4 -22.27 2.57 -25.05
N ALA A 5 -23.34 2.99 -25.73
CA ALA A 5 -23.23 3.39 -27.14
C ALA A 5 -22.33 4.63 -27.33
N ARG A 6 -22.34 5.58 -26.38
CA ARG A 6 -21.41 6.72 -26.39
C ARG A 6 -19.96 6.29 -26.21
N ALA A 7 -19.69 5.40 -25.26
CA ALA A 7 -18.34 4.88 -25.01
C ALA A 7 -17.81 4.10 -26.23
N LYS A 8 -18.64 3.27 -26.86
CA LYS A 8 -18.30 2.57 -28.12
C LYS A 8 -17.97 3.57 -29.24
N ALA A 9 -18.76 4.63 -29.39
CA ALA A 9 -18.47 5.68 -30.38
C ALA A 9 -17.18 6.47 -30.07
N MET A 10 -16.85 6.67 -28.79
CA MET A 10 -15.57 7.26 -28.38
C MET A 10 -14.41 6.33 -28.73
N ALA A 11 -14.50 5.05 -28.39
CA ALA A 11 -13.49 4.07 -28.75
C ALA A 11 -13.26 4.01 -30.27
N ALA A 12 -14.34 3.99 -31.07
CA ALA A 12 -14.25 3.99 -32.53
C ALA A 12 -13.66 5.28 -33.12
N SER A 13 -13.73 6.40 -32.40
CA SER A 13 -13.13 7.69 -32.80
C SER A 13 -11.78 7.96 -32.13
N PHE A 14 -11.24 6.98 -31.40
CA PHE A 14 -9.91 7.04 -30.82
C PHE A 14 -8.88 7.10 -31.95
N GLY A 15 -8.28 8.27 -32.13
CA GLY A 15 -7.22 8.46 -33.12
C GLY A 15 -5.85 8.17 -32.49
N SER A 16 -5.36 9.12 -31.69
CA SER A 16 -4.07 9.02 -31.03
C SER A 16 -4.21 9.31 -29.54
N ALA A 17 -3.47 8.56 -28.72
CA ALA A 17 -3.32 8.86 -27.29
C ALA A 17 -2.73 10.26 -27.07
N ALA A 18 -1.83 10.72 -27.94
CA ALA A 18 -1.22 12.04 -27.85
C ALA A 18 -2.18 13.17 -28.23
N GLN A 19 -3.17 12.91 -29.09
CA GLN A 19 -4.12 13.93 -29.56
C GLN A 19 -5.55 13.38 -29.55
N PRO A 20 -6.14 13.12 -28.36
CA PRO A 20 -7.52 12.64 -28.26
C PRO A 20 -8.50 13.64 -28.89
N SER A 21 -9.44 13.12 -29.65
CA SER A 21 -10.41 13.91 -30.43
C SER A 21 -11.76 14.08 -29.75
N TRP A 22 -11.94 13.46 -28.58
CA TRP A 22 -13.21 13.38 -27.87
C TRP A 22 -13.65 14.74 -27.31
N CYS A 23 -14.96 14.94 -27.23
CA CYS A 23 -15.53 16.10 -26.55
C CYS A 23 -15.45 15.90 -25.02
N PRO A 24 -14.84 16.83 -24.24
CA PRO A 24 -14.76 16.73 -22.78
C PRO A 24 -16.12 16.55 -22.10
N GLU A 25 -17.14 17.28 -22.55
CA GLU A 25 -18.50 17.20 -21.99
C GLU A 25 -19.20 15.87 -22.29
N CYS A 26 -18.90 15.27 -23.44
CA CYS A 26 -19.36 13.92 -23.75
C CYS A 26 -18.68 12.89 -22.84
N LEU A 27 -17.37 13.00 -22.64
CA LEU A 27 -16.63 12.07 -21.76
C LEU A 27 -17.12 12.19 -20.31
N ARG A 28 -17.30 13.43 -19.82
CA ARG A 28 -17.89 13.71 -18.50
C ARG A 28 -19.28 13.11 -18.35
N THR A 29 -20.09 13.13 -19.40
CA THR A 29 -21.40 12.44 -19.41
C THR A 29 -21.25 10.93 -19.21
N VAL A 30 -20.24 10.32 -19.84
CA VAL A 30 -19.96 8.88 -19.69
C VAL A 30 -19.48 8.59 -18.27
N ALA A 31 -18.54 9.39 -17.75
CA ALA A 31 -18.05 9.29 -16.36
C ALA A 31 -19.19 9.36 -15.34
N HIS A 32 -20.03 10.38 -15.44
CA HIS A 32 -21.17 10.58 -14.53
C HIS A 32 -22.18 9.43 -14.61
N GLY A 33 -22.54 9.00 -15.82
CA GLY A 33 -23.48 7.88 -15.99
C GLY A 33 -22.96 6.56 -15.42
N MET A 34 -21.65 6.34 -15.41
CA MET A 34 -21.05 5.18 -14.74
C MET A 34 -21.13 5.26 -13.22
N PHE A 35 -21.08 6.46 -12.65
CA PHE A 35 -21.19 6.66 -11.20
C PHE A 35 -22.62 6.41 -10.70
N GLU A 36 -23.63 6.73 -11.52
CA GLU A 36 -25.04 6.55 -11.17
C GLU A 36 -25.52 5.10 -11.28
N ASP A 37 -24.93 4.31 -12.19
CA ASP A 37 -25.40 2.95 -12.49
C ASP A 37 -24.26 1.94 -12.67
N ASN A 38 -24.11 1.06 -11.67
CA ASN A 38 -23.12 -0.02 -11.68
C ASN A 38 -23.30 -1.03 -12.84
N SER A 39 -24.51 -1.16 -13.39
CA SER A 39 -24.78 -2.05 -14.52
C SER A 39 -24.11 -1.56 -15.80
N ILE A 40 -24.02 -0.24 -15.99
CA ILE A 40 -23.30 0.39 -17.11
C ILE A 40 -21.81 0.09 -17.01
N ILE A 41 -21.21 0.16 -15.81
CA ILE A 41 -19.80 -0.19 -15.62
C ILE A 41 -19.56 -1.64 -16.03
N LEU A 42 -20.46 -2.55 -15.64
CA LEU A 42 -20.36 -3.96 -15.98
C LEU A 42 -20.47 -4.20 -17.50
N GLU A 43 -21.42 -3.53 -18.17
CA GLU A 43 -21.56 -3.57 -19.63
C GLU A 43 -20.28 -3.06 -20.32
N LEU A 44 -19.75 -1.91 -19.90
CA LEU A 44 -18.55 -1.34 -20.48
C LEU A 44 -17.32 -2.24 -20.27
N ARG A 45 -17.14 -2.82 -19.08
CA ARG A 45 -16.04 -3.77 -18.80
C ARG A 45 -16.11 -5.03 -19.65
N THR A 46 -17.30 -5.42 -20.09
CA THR A 46 -17.51 -6.67 -20.84
C THR A 46 -17.54 -6.47 -22.35
N GLN A 47 -17.98 -5.31 -22.82
CA GLN A 47 -18.23 -5.06 -24.23
C GLN A 47 -17.42 -3.91 -24.85
N CYS A 48 -16.68 -3.15 -24.04
CA CYS A 48 -16.01 -1.92 -24.50
C CYS A 48 -14.53 -1.88 -24.06
N HIS A 49 -13.77 -2.96 -24.26
CA HIS A 49 -12.35 -3.02 -23.87
C HIS A 49 -11.54 -1.91 -24.55
N ASP A 50 -11.81 -1.63 -25.83
CA ASP A 50 -11.16 -0.55 -26.58
C ASP A 50 -11.37 0.84 -25.96
N PHE A 51 -12.52 1.09 -25.33
CA PHE A 51 -12.77 2.34 -24.62
C PHE A 51 -11.84 2.48 -23.41
N TRP A 52 -11.68 1.40 -22.63
CA TRP A 52 -10.80 1.40 -21.46
C TRP A 52 -9.32 1.48 -21.85
N ASN A 53 -8.91 0.72 -22.86
CA ASN A 53 -7.56 0.75 -23.41
C ASN A 53 -7.22 2.15 -23.94
N ALA A 54 -8.15 2.80 -24.65
CA ALA A 54 -8.00 4.19 -25.07
C ALA A 54 -7.88 5.14 -23.85
N CYS A 55 -8.70 4.96 -22.80
CA CYS A 55 -8.59 5.78 -21.60
C CYS A 55 -7.22 5.65 -20.93
N MET A 56 -6.74 4.42 -20.74
CA MET A 56 -5.41 4.16 -20.17
C MET A 56 -4.30 4.72 -21.05
N ALA A 57 -4.39 4.56 -22.37
CA ALA A 57 -3.39 5.07 -23.31
C ALA A 57 -3.31 6.59 -23.29
N ILE A 58 -4.46 7.30 -23.25
CA ILE A 58 -4.51 8.76 -23.17
C ILE A 58 -3.94 9.24 -21.82
N ALA A 59 -4.26 8.55 -20.72
CA ALA A 59 -3.78 8.89 -19.38
C ALA A 59 -2.27 8.64 -19.22
N ALA A 60 -1.75 7.57 -19.83
CA ALA A 60 -0.33 7.22 -19.80
C ALA A 60 0.53 8.01 -20.81
N ALA A 61 -0.08 8.79 -21.71
CA ALA A 61 0.69 9.58 -22.67
C ALA A 61 1.41 10.75 -21.98
N PRO A 62 2.76 10.84 -22.06
CA PRO A 62 3.55 11.96 -21.56
C PRO A 62 3.09 13.27 -22.18
N ARG A 63 3.16 14.34 -21.40
CA ARG A 63 2.73 15.67 -21.81
C ARG A 63 3.77 16.71 -21.47
N SER A 64 4.06 17.55 -22.44
CA SER A 64 4.67 18.85 -22.21
C SER A 64 3.61 19.91 -21.90
N PRO A 65 3.99 21.05 -21.28
CA PRO A 65 3.09 22.19 -21.16
C PRO A 65 2.52 22.67 -22.50
N GLU A 66 3.29 22.58 -23.59
CA GLU A 66 2.82 22.94 -24.93
C GLU A 66 1.72 21.99 -25.43
N ASP A 67 1.88 20.68 -25.20
CA ASP A 67 0.83 19.70 -25.55
C ASP A 67 -0.48 20.04 -24.85
N LEU A 68 -0.42 20.44 -23.57
CA LEU A 68 -1.61 20.83 -22.82
C LEU A 68 -2.30 22.06 -23.41
N ARG A 69 -1.54 23.06 -23.89
CA ARG A 69 -2.10 24.25 -24.57
C ARG A 69 -2.79 23.88 -25.89
N VAL A 70 -2.18 22.98 -26.67
CA VAL A 70 -2.75 22.46 -27.92
C VAL A 70 -4.03 21.66 -27.65
N LEU A 71 -4.01 20.79 -26.64
CA LEU A 71 -5.18 20.01 -26.22
C LEU A 71 -6.30 20.91 -25.71
N GLN A 72 -5.98 21.91 -24.90
CA GLN A 72 -6.94 22.91 -24.41
C GLN A 72 -7.68 23.57 -25.58
N SER A 73 -6.95 24.06 -26.60
CA SER A 73 -7.54 24.67 -27.80
C SER A 73 -8.42 23.69 -28.58
N THR A 74 -7.95 22.44 -28.74
CA THR A 74 -8.66 21.38 -29.44
C THR A 74 -9.96 21.01 -28.73
N PHE A 75 -9.91 20.81 -27.41
CA PHE A 75 -11.06 20.47 -26.59
C PHE A 75 -12.10 21.58 -26.54
N SER A 76 -11.70 22.85 -26.42
CA SER A 76 -12.63 23.99 -26.48
C SER A 76 -13.32 24.08 -27.85
N ARG A 77 -12.64 23.75 -28.95
CA ARG A 77 -13.27 23.66 -30.28
C ARG A 77 -14.27 22.50 -30.37
N ARG A 78 -13.91 21.32 -29.86
CA ARG A 78 -14.79 20.13 -29.85
C ARG A 78 -16.04 20.34 -28.97
N ALA A 79 -15.87 20.93 -27.79
CA ALA A 79 -16.98 21.28 -26.91
C ALA A 79 -17.96 22.26 -27.58
N ARG A 80 -17.45 23.28 -28.28
CA ARG A 80 -18.29 24.21 -29.07
C ARG A 80 -19.04 23.52 -30.20
N ALA A 81 -18.38 22.64 -30.96
CA ALA A 81 -19.02 21.88 -32.03
C ALA A 81 -20.13 20.96 -31.50
N CYS A 82 -20.02 20.51 -30.25
CA CYS A 82 -21.00 19.64 -29.61
C CYS A 82 -22.11 20.40 -28.86
N LYS A 83 -22.11 21.74 -28.87
CA LYS A 83 -22.98 22.60 -28.04
C LYS A 83 -24.47 22.24 -28.13
N GLN A 84 -24.97 21.93 -29.33
CA GLN A 84 -26.37 21.54 -29.52
C GLN A 84 -26.74 20.25 -28.79
N LYS A 85 -25.81 19.28 -28.66
CA LYS A 85 -26.03 18.01 -27.96
C LYS A 85 -25.96 18.13 -26.44
N HIS A 86 -25.53 19.29 -25.92
CA HIS A 86 -25.39 19.58 -24.50
C HIS A 86 -26.35 20.68 -24.02
N ALA A 87 -27.24 21.16 -24.91
CA ALA A 87 -28.09 22.32 -24.66
C ALA A 87 -29.10 22.11 -23.51
N ASP A 88 -29.38 20.89 -23.08
CA ASP A 88 -30.32 20.66 -21.97
C ASP A 88 -29.62 20.52 -20.61
N ARG A 89 -28.28 20.53 -20.57
CA ARG A 89 -27.49 20.23 -19.36
C ARG A 89 -26.87 21.47 -18.70
N TRP A 90 -27.63 22.55 -18.63
CA TRP A 90 -27.13 23.88 -18.23
C TRP A 90 -26.63 23.97 -16.78
N ALA A 91 -27.03 23.04 -15.90
CA ALA A 91 -26.70 23.08 -14.48
C ALA A 91 -25.19 22.93 -14.16
N THR A 92 -24.35 22.55 -15.13
CA THR A 92 -22.90 22.38 -14.92
C THR A 92 -22.07 23.00 -16.05
N ARG A 93 -22.32 24.25 -16.41
CA ARG A 93 -21.45 24.96 -17.37
C ARG A 93 -20.05 25.09 -16.78
N VAL A 94 -19.09 24.40 -17.37
CA VAL A 94 -17.67 24.61 -17.06
C VAL A 94 -17.11 25.68 -18.00
N SER A 95 -16.18 26.50 -17.49
CA SER A 95 -15.49 27.50 -18.30
C SER A 95 -14.77 26.84 -19.48
N LEU A 96 -14.91 27.41 -20.67
CA LEU A 96 -14.21 26.95 -21.87
C LEU A 96 -12.68 26.99 -21.72
N GLN A 97 -12.15 27.79 -20.78
CA GLN A 97 -10.73 27.91 -20.48
C GLN A 97 -10.16 26.69 -19.74
N ASN A 98 -11.02 25.85 -19.14
CA ASN A 98 -10.62 24.69 -18.32
C ASN A 98 -10.96 23.33 -18.97
N MET A 99 -11.26 23.31 -20.27
CA MET A 99 -11.72 22.10 -20.97
C MET A 99 -10.70 20.96 -20.97
N CYS A 100 -9.39 21.24 -20.87
CA CYS A 100 -8.35 20.23 -20.69
C CYS A 100 -8.49 19.55 -19.32
N ASN A 101 -8.64 20.34 -18.24
CA ASN A 101 -8.84 19.81 -16.89
C ASN A 101 -10.14 19.00 -16.80
N VAL A 102 -11.23 19.47 -17.41
CA VAL A 102 -12.50 18.72 -17.47
C VAL A 102 -12.33 17.39 -18.18
N PHE A 103 -11.59 17.38 -19.28
CA PHE A 103 -11.33 16.16 -20.03
C PHE A 103 -10.58 15.15 -19.19
N PHE A 104 -9.44 15.54 -18.60
CA PHE A 104 -8.62 14.62 -17.82
C PHE A 104 -9.28 14.23 -16.50
N ASP A 105 -10.06 15.10 -15.87
CA ASP A 105 -10.86 14.76 -14.69
C ASP A 105 -11.85 13.64 -15.01
N ALA A 106 -12.65 13.81 -16.08
CA ALA A 106 -13.59 12.80 -16.54
C ALA A 106 -12.87 11.51 -16.99
N LEU A 107 -11.70 11.62 -17.62
CA LEU A 107 -10.89 10.48 -18.05
C LEU A 107 -10.43 9.65 -16.83
N PHE A 108 -9.86 10.29 -15.83
CA PHE A 108 -9.39 9.62 -14.61
C PHE A 108 -10.54 9.13 -13.74
N GLU A 109 -11.69 9.82 -13.74
CA GLU A 109 -12.91 9.31 -13.13
C GLU A 109 -13.36 8.02 -13.82
N CYS A 110 -13.39 7.99 -15.16
CA CYS A 110 -13.68 6.78 -15.93
C CYS A 110 -12.74 5.64 -15.51
N VAL A 111 -11.42 5.88 -15.57
CA VAL A 111 -10.41 4.86 -15.21
C VAL A 111 -10.58 4.38 -13.76
N THR A 112 -10.72 5.30 -12.80
CA THR A 112 -10.92 4.95 -11.38
C THR A 112 -12.15 4.08 -11.19
N VAL A 113 -13.28 4.47 -11.78
CA VAL A 113 -14.54 3.71 -11.72
C VAL A 113 -14.36 2.33 -12.38
N GLY A 114 -13.74 2.29 -13.56
CA GLY A 114 -13.41 1.07 -14.30
C GLY A 114 -12.50 0.11 -13.52
N LEU A 115 -11.57 0.62 -12.72
CA LEU A 115 -10.64 -0.20 -11.93
C LEU A 115 -11.19 -0.64 -10.57
N SER A 116 -12.02 0.18 -9.91
CA SER A 116 -12.29 0.05 -8.48
C SER A 116 -13.76 -0.09 -8.07
N VAL A 117 -14.73 0.27 -8.93
CA VAL A 117 -16.16 0.29 -8.53
C VAL A 117 -16.93 -0.95 -8.98
N GLY A 118 -17.70 -1.55 -8.07
CA GLY A 118 -18.54 -2.72 -8.31
C GLY A 118 -17.82 -4.06 -8.11
N GLU A 119 -18.59 -5.14 -7.94
CA GLU A 119 -18.07 -6.46 -7.52
C GLU A 119 -17.05 -7.06 -8.51
N ARG A 120 -17.13 -6.69 -9.79
CA ARG A 120 -16.25 -7.20 -10.86
C ARG A 120 -15.10 -6.24 -11.21
N ALA A 121 -14.90 -5.20 -10.42
CA ALA A 121 -13.71 -4.35 -10.52
C ALA A 121 -12.43 -5.18 -10.40
N VAL A 122 -11.36 -4.76 -11.06
CA VAL A 122 -10.08 -5.48 -10.92
C VAL A 122 -9.53 -5.30 -9.51
N GLY A 123 -9.70 -4.14 -8.87
CA GLY A 123 -9.30 -3.93 -7.47
C GLY A 123 -10.00 -4.85 -6.47
N THR A 124 -11.24 -5.30 -6.74
CA THR A 124 -11.94 -6.29 -5.91
C THR A 124 -11.52 -7.74 -6.24
N ARG A 125 -11.11 -7.99 -7.49
CA ARG A 125 -10.66 -9.30 -8.00
C ARG A 125 -9.17 -9.56 -7.80
N THR A 126 -8.33 -8.56 -7.54
CA THR A 126 -6.91 -8.76 -7.21
C THR A 126 -6.70 -9.05 -5.73
N LYS A 127 -7.70 -9.60 -5.05
CA LYS A 127 -7.56 -10.13 -3.70
C LYS A 127 -6.66 -11.37 -3.71
N PRO A 128 -6.01 -11.69 -2.59
CA PRO A 128 -5.17 -12.88 -2.47
C PRO A 128 -5.95 -14.15 -2.85
N GLY A 129 -5.45 -14.94 -3.80
CA GLY A 129 -6.09 -16.18 -4.25
C GLY A 129 -7.24 -16.00 -5.26
N GLN A 130 -7.48 -14.79 -5.74
CA GLN A 130 -8.38 -14.53 -6.86
C GLN A 130 -7.59 -14.41 -8.17
N ARG A 131 -8.24 -14.58 -9.32
CA ARG A 131 -7.58 -14.38 -10.62
C ARG A 131 -7.50 -12.90 -10.93
N PHE A 132 -6.38 -12.45 -11.50
CA PHE A 132 -6.28 -11.09 -12.03
C PHE A 132 -7.34 -10.88 -13.13
N ASN A 133 -7.34 -11.74 -14.16
CA ASN A 133 -8.29 -11.66 -15.25
C ASN A 133 -9.47 -12.63 -15.03
N LYS A 134 -10.68 -12.09 -15.09
CA LYS A 134 -11.91 -12.85 -15.22
C LYS A 134 -12.31 -12.82 -16.70
N PRO A 135 -12.46 -13.97 -17.38
CA PRO A 135 -12.76 -14.00 -18.81
C PRO A 135 -13.86 -13.02 -19.21
N GLY A 136 -13.60 -12.27 -20.28
CA GLY A 136 -14.50 -11.25 -20.81
C GLY A 136 -14.56 -9.94 -20.01
N HIS A 137 -13.75 -9.73 -18.97
CA HIS A 137 -13.76 -8.46 -18.22
C HIS A 137 -12.42 -7.73 -18.38
N TRP A 138 -12.49 -6.44 -18.64
CA TRP A 138 -11.33 -5.56 -18.61
C TRP A 138 -10.83 -5.30 -17.16
N PRO A 139 -9.51 -5.15 -16.93
CA PRO A 139 -8.42 -5.51 -17.83
C PRO A 139 -8.28 -7.02 -17.99
N THR A 140 -7.87 -7.45 -19.18
CA THR A 140 -7.61 -8.84 -19.56
C THR A 140 -6.16 -9.23 -19.26
N VAL A 141 -5.22 -8.30 -19.31
CA VAL A 141 -3.80 -8.52 -19.00
C VAL A 141 -3.21 -7.31 -18.30
N MET A 142 -2.08 -7.49 -17.59
CA MET A 142 -1.46 -6.40 -16.84
C MET A 142 -0.98 -5.26 -17.74
N SER A 143 -0.48 -5.58 -18.94
CA SER A 143 0.02 -4.59 -19.90
C SER A 143 -1.04 -3.58 -20.37
N GLU A 144 -2.34 -3.90 -20.26
CA GLU A 144 -3.43 -2.94 -20.53
C GLU A 144 -3.48 -1.81 -19.48
N LEU A 145 -2.94 -2.05 -18.28
CA LEU A 145 -2.81 -1.02 -17.24
C LEU A 145 -1.59 -0.12 -17.43
N PHE A 146 -0.65 -0.54 -18.27
CA PHE A 146 0.61 0.15 -18.54
C PHE A 146 0.89 0.18 -20.05
N PRO A 147 0.05 0.85 -20.87
CA PRO A 147 0.09 0.74 -22.33
C PRO A 147 1.37 1.30 -22.96
N ARG A 148 2.23 1.97 -22.19
CA ARG A 148 3.55 2.46 -22.60
C ARG A 148 4.73 1.74 -21.92
N GLY A 149 4.46 0.60 -21.29
CA GLY A 149 5.37 -0.01 -20.34
C GLY A 149 5.21 0.59 -18.95
N GLU A 150 5.67 -0.15 -17.95
CA GLU A 150 5.42 0.10 -16.53
C GLU A 150 5.97 1.46 -16.09
N LYS A 151 7.25 1.71 -16.37
CA LYS A 151 7.95 2.94 -15.99
C LYS A 151 7.31 4.20 -16.59
N GLU A 152 7.23 4.28 -17.92
CA GLU A 152 6.67 5.46 -18.61
C GLU A 152 5.22 5.75 -18.21
N SER A 153 4.42 4.69 -17.99
CA SER A 153 3.02 4.86 -17.59
C SER A 153 2.92 5.39 -16.16
N VAL A 154 3.70 4.86 -15.21
CA VAL A 154 3.72 5.34 -13.81
C VAL A 154 4.22 6.77 -13.73
N GLU A 155 5.27 7.13 -14.48
CA GLU A 155 5.75 8.52 -14.60
C GLU A 155 4.65 9.46 -15.08
N ALA A 156 3.90 9.07 -16.11
CA ALA A 156 2.77 9.84 -16.60
C ALA A 156 1.65 9.99 -15.55
N TYR A 157 1.32 8.93 -14.79
CA TYR A 157 0.30 9.03 -13.73
C TYR A 157 0.72 9.96 -12.60
N VAL A 158 1.99 9.94 -12.19
CA VAL A 158 2.52 10.88 -11.19
C VAL A 158 2.54 12.31 -11.74
N PHE A 159 2.92 12.51 -13.01
CA PHE A 159 2.82 13.80 -13.68
C PHE A 159 1.40 14.39 -13.56
N TRP A 160 0.37 13.58 -13.77
CA TRP A 160 -1.02 14.02 -13.64
C TRP A 160 -1.44 14.32 -12.21
N CYS A 161 -0.89 13.60 -11.22
CA CYS A 161 -1.07 13.95 -9.80
C CYS A 161 -0.52 15.35 -9.50
N CYS A 162 0.57 15.74 -10.17
CA CYS A 162 1.20 17.05 -9.99
C CYS A 162 0.49 18.21 -10.68
N GLN A 163 -0.45 17.94 -11.57
CA GLN A 163 -1.23 19.01 -12.20
C GLN A 163 -2.27 19.58 -11.22
N VAL A 164 -2.60 18.84 -10.15
CA VAL A 164 -3.50 19.25 -9.06
C VAL A 164 -4.75 19.97 -9.59
N PHE A 165 -5.38 19.43 -10.64
CA PHE A 165 -6.67 19.92 -11.18
C PHE A 165 -7.86 19.09 -10.71
N SER A 166 -7.60 17.93 -10.10
CA SER A 166 -8.58 17.00 -9.54
C SER A 166 -7.90 16.00 -8.59
N PRO A 167 -8.60 15.38 -7.63
CA PRO A 167 -8.10 14.21 -6.90
C PRO A 167 -8.13 12.90 -7.71
N MET A 168 -8.78 12.87 -8.89
CA MET A 168 -8.96 11.65 -9.68
C MET A 168 -7.65 11.00 -10.18
N PRO A 169 -6.61 11.76 -10.60
CA PRO A 169 -5.31 11.16 -10.92
C PRO A 169 -4.73 10.36 -9.76
N LEU A 170 -4.78 10.88 -8.53
CA LEU A 170 -4.28 10.16 -7.35
C LEU A 170 -5.14 8.94 -7.01
N TYR A 171 -6.47 9.02 -7.14
CA TYR A 171 -7.33 7.83 -7.00
C TYR A 171 -7.04 6.75 -8.05
N THR A 172 -6.68 7.15 -9.27
CA THR A 172 -6.25 6.22 -10.32
C THR A 172 -4.92 5.58 -9.97
N LEU A 173 -3.91 6.39 -9.62
CA LEU A 173 -2.60 5.90 -9.18
C LEU A 173 -2.74 4.96 -7.98
N ARG A 174 -3.58 5.31 -7.00
CA ARG A 174 -3.95 4.47 -5.86
C ARG A 174 -4.54 3.13 -6.31
N SER A 175 -5.46 3.14 -7.27
CA SER A 175 -6.10 1.93 -7.77
C SER A 175 -5.07 1.02 -8.45
N LEU A 176 -4.23 1.59 -9.30
CA LEU A 176 -3.12 0.90 -9.96
C LEU A 176 -2.12 0.35 -8.93
N PHE A 177 -1.78 1.13 -7.93
CA PHE A 177 -0.91 0.73 -6.83
C PHE A 177 -1.47 -0.47 -6.06
N ARG A 178 -2.75 -0.46 -5.68
CA ARG A 178 -3.38 -1.63 -5.03
C ARG A 178 -3.44 -2.84 -5.94
N ILE A 179 -3.67 -2.64 -7.24
CA ILE A 179 -3.77 -3.71 -8.21
C ILE A 179 -2.39 -4.33 -8.46
N ALA A 180 -1.36 -3.52 -8.70
CA ALA A 180 -0.05 -3.91 -9.20
C ALA A 180 1.10 -3.36 -8.34
N ARG A 181 0.97 -3.41 -7.00
CA ARG A 181 1.98 -2.90 -6.06
C ARG A 181 3.40 -3.38 -6.38
N PRO A 182 3.67 -4.66 -6.69
CA PRO A 182 5.02 -5.13 -6.99
C PRO A 182 5.67 -4.44 -8.19
N VAL A 183 4.87 -3.89 -9.11
CA VAL A 183 5.32 -3.12 -10.27
C VAL A 183 5.39 -1.62 -9.95
N VAL A 184 4.32 -1.07 -9.39
CA VAL A 184 4.18 0.38 -9.19
C VAL A 184 5.06 0.87 -8.04
N PHE A 185 5.15 0.14 -6.93
CA PHE A 185 5.83 0.64 -5.73
C PHE A 185 7.33 0.86 -5.92
N PRO A 186 8.12 -0.08 -6.50
CA PRO A 186 9.53 0.15 -6.74
C PRO A 186 9.79 1.40 -7.59
N LEU A 187 8.98 1.62 -8.63
CA LEU A 187 9.07 2.81 -9.48
C LEU A 187 8.77 4.09 -8.71
N LEU A 188 7.80 4.07 -7.79
CA LEU A 188 7.49 5.22 -6.93
C LEU A 188 8.58 5.52 -5.88
N LEU A 189 9.50 4.59 -5.64
CA LEU A 189 10.66 4.81 -4.77
C LEU A 189 11.85 5.43 -5.52
N GLU A 190 11.87 5.40 -6.85
CA GLU A 190 12.93 5.99 -7.66
C GLU A 190 12.88 7.53 -7.62
N GLU A 191 14.04 8.17 -7.51
CA GLU A 191 14.16 9.62 -7.73
C GLU A 191 14.28 9.92 -9.23
N PRO A 192 13.71 11.04 -9.74
CA PRO A 192 13.02 12.10 -9.00
C PRO A 192 11.53 11.83 -8.73
N LEU A 193 11.02 10.67 -9.14
CA LEU A 193 9.59 10.37 -9.15
C LEU A 193 8.97 10.40 -7.75
N ARG A 194 9.70 9.84 -6.76
CA ARG A 194 9.33 9.89 -5.35
C ARG A 194 9.20 11.32 -4.84
N ALA A 195 10.20 12.18 -5.06
CA ALA A 195 10.16 13.59 -4.68
C ALA A 195 8.93 14.32 -5.27
N ILE A 196 8.67 14.08 -6.55
CA ILE A 196 7.55 14.68 -7.30
C ILE A 196 6.21 14.23 -6.70
N LEU A 197 6.04 12.94 -6.37
CA LEU A 197 4.84 12.45 -5.72
C LEU A 197 4.68 13.01 -4.29
N MET A 198 5.76 13.16 -3.53
CA MET A 198 5.74 13.80 -2.21
C MET A 198 5.27 15.24 -2.28
N TRP A 199 5.71 15.98 -3.30
CA TRP A 199 5.21 17.32 -3.58
C TRP A 199 3.70 17.32 -3.86
N ALA A 200 3.21 16.42 -4.73
CA ALA A 200 1.79 16.31 -5.03
C ALA A 200 0.94 15.96 -3.79
N LEU A 201 1.40 15.01 -2.97
CA LEU A 201 0.72 14.63 -1.73
C LEU A 201 0.67 15.81 -0.73
N THR A 202 1.78 16.54 -0.60
CA THR A 202 1.87 17.74 0.26
C THR A 202 0.87 18.80 -0.19
N GLU A 203 0.80 19.12 -1.49
CA GLU A 203 -0.16 20.10 -2.03
C GLU A 203 -1.62 19.61 -1.96
N MET A 204 -1.88 18.30 -2.06
CA MET A 204 -3.24 17.75 -1.90
C MET A 204 -3.70 17.73 -0.43
N LEU A 205 -2.77 17.52 0.50
CA LEU A 205 -3.02 17.62 1.94
C LEU A 205 -3.22 19.07 2.35
N GLU A 206 -2.28 19.94 1.96
CA GLU A 206 -2.34 21.37 2.18
C GLU A 206 -1.80 22.20 1.01
N PRO A 207 -2.68 22.76 0.16
CA PRO A 207 -2.25 23.55 -0.99
C PRO A 207 -1.46 24.81 -0.56
N GLY A 208 -0.27 24.98 -1.13
CA GLY A 208 0.59 26.16 -0.90
C GLY A 208 1.26 26.21 0.47
N ILE A 209 1.30 25.11 1.22
CA ILE A 209 2.05 25.07 2.47
C ILE A 209 3.54 25.32 2.24
N VAL A 210 4.12 26.17 3.09
CA VAL A 210 5.57 26.39 3.09
C VAL A 210 6.22 25.28 3.89
N VAL A 211 7.06 24.49 3.22
CA VAL A 211 7.81 23.37 3.82
C VAL A 211 9.25 23.39 3.34
N GLU A 212 10.14 22.87 4.17
CA GLU A 212 11.55 22.67 3.83
C GLU A 212 11.72 21.36 3.08
N TRP A 213 12.16 21.45 1.82
CA TRP A 213 12.44 20.29 0.99
C TRP A 213 13.89 19.83 1.15
N PRO A 214 14.18 18.52 1.07
CA PRO A 214 15.54 18.00 1.28
C PRO A 214 16.59 18.57 0.32
N ALA A 215 16.18 18.86 -0.92
CA ALA A 215 17.03 19.45 -1.95
C ALA A 215 17.08 21.00 -1.90
N GLY A 216 16.53 21.63 -0.85
CA GLY A 216 16.45 23.09 -0.70
C GLY A 216 15.36 23.77 -1.55
N GLY A 217 14.71 23.04 -2.46
CA GLY A 217 13.63 23.54 -3.30
C GLY A 217 12.56 22.48 -3.57
N ALA A 218 11.36 22.95 -3.94
CA ALA A 218 10.26 22.06 -4.28
C ALA A 218 10.62 21.16 -5.49
N PRO A 219 10.38 19.84 -5.42
CA PRO A 219 10.70 18.89 -6.49
C PRO A 219 10.00 19.18 -7.83
N CYS A 220 8.89 19.90 -7.79
CA CYS A 220 8.10 20.26 -8.96
C CYS A 220 7.64 21.72 -8.86
N THR A 221 7.64 22.41 -10.00
CA THR A 221 7.02 23.74 -10.12
C THR A 221 5.55 23.59 -10.44
N LYS A 222 4.74 24.47 -9.85
CA LYS A 222 3.32 24.60 -10.23
C LYS A 222 3.22 24.88 -11.73
N PRO A 223 2.28 24.27 -12.46
CA PRO A 223 2.11 24.52 -13.89
C PRO A 223 1.96 26.02 -14.20
N GLU A 224 2.47 26.46 -15.35
CA GLU A 224 2.34 27.86 -15.77
C GLU A 224 0.85 28.25 -15.87
N GLY A 225 0.48 29.40 -15.30
CA GLY A 225 -0.93 29.81 -15.24
C GLY A 225 -1.77 29.06 -14.20
N TRP A 226 -1.14 28.25 -13.33
CA TRP A 226 -1.78 27.71 -12.15
C TRP A 226 -2.12 28.85 -11.18
N GLN A 227 -3.31 29.40 -11.35
CA GLN A 227 -4.00 30.07 -10.25
C GLN A 227 -4.44 28.93 -9.34
N LEU A 228 -4.08 28.97 -8.06
CA LEU A 228 -4.57 28.06 -7.03
C LEU A 228 -6.09 27.98 -7.21
N GLN A 229 -6.55 26.94 -7.92
CA GLN A 229 -7.90 27.03 -8.45
C GLN A 229 -8.82 27.05 -7.26
N SER A 230 -9.83 27.94 -7.29
CA SER A 230 -10.76 28.13 -6.16
C SER A 230 -11.24 26.80 -5.58
N TRP A 231 -11.38 25.78 -6.43
CA TRP A 231 -11.78 24.43 -6.05
C TRP A 231 -10.86 23.73 -5.03
N LEU A 232 -9.53 23.96 -5.01
CA LEU A 232 -8.63 23.39 -4.01
C LEU A 232 -8.76 24.07 -2.64
N VAL A 233 -9.16 25.34 -2.64
CA VAL A 233 -9.22 26.16 -1.41
C VAL A 233 -10.62 26.13 -0.81
N THR A 234 -11.65 26.06 -1.64
CA THR A 234 -13.05 26.05 -1.20
C THR A 234 -13.42 24.72 -0.53
N PRO A 235 -13.91 24.75 0.73
CA PRO A 235 -14.72 23.66 1.26
C PRO A 235 -15.94 23.46 0.34
N PRO A 236 -16.34 22.23 -0.03
CA PRO A 236 -15.95 20.91 0.49
C PRO A 236 -14.84 20.19 -0.31
N ARG A 237 -14.37 20.77 -1.40
CA ARG A 237 -13.46 20.10 -2.34
C ARG A 237 -12.04 19.95 -1.81
N ARG A 238 -11.56 20.92 -1.01
CA ARG A 238 -10.31 20.78 -0.25
C ARG A 238 -10.28 19.50 0.60
N ARG A 239 -11.38 19.21 1.32
CA ARG A 239 -11.53 17.98 2.12
C ARG A 239 -11.36 16.74 1.24
N LYS A 240 -11.93 16.72 0.03
CA LYS A 240 -11.78 15.57 -0.89
C LYS A 240 -10.33 15.30 -1.28
N CYS A 241 -9.51 16.34 -1.45
CA CYS A 241 -8.08 16.18 -1.76
C CYS A 241 -7.31 15.59 -0.58
N SER A 242 -7.50 16.15 0.62
CA SER A 242 -6.88 15.62 1.84
C SER A 242 -7.30 14.18 2.12
N VAL A 243 -8.58 13.84 1.90
CA VAL A 243 -9.09 12.46 2.01
C VAL A 243 -8.42 11.55 1.00
N CYS A 244 -8.30 11.97 -0.27
CA CYS A 244 -7.64 11.17 -1.30
C CYS A 244 -6.17 10.88 -0.94
N ALA A 245 -5.42 11.90 -0.52
CA ALA A 245 -4.04 11.75 -0.06
C ALA A 245 -3.93 10.86 1.18
N ALA A 246 -4.77 11.06 2.20
CA ALA A 246 -4.78 10.23 3.41
C ALA A 246 -5.03 8.74 3.09
N VAL A 247 -5.96 8.45 2.18
CA VAL A 247 -6.27 7.07 1.79
C VAL A 247 -5.14 6.46 0.94
N PHE A 248 -4.45 7.24 0.11
CA PHE A 248 -3.25 6.77 -0.60
C PHE A 248 -2.13 6.41 0.39
N LEU A 249 -1.85 7.29 1.36
CA LEU A 249 -0.86 7.06 2.42
C LEU A 249 -1.22 5.83 3.27
N TRP A 250 -2.50 5.61 3.55
CA TRP A 250 -2.96 4.40 4.20
C TRP A 250 -2.67 3.13 3.38
N ASP A 251 -2.85 3.17 2.06
CA ASP A 251 -2.51 2.02 1.22
C ASP A 251 -1.00 1.74 1.20
N ILE A 252 -0.14 2.75 1.38
CA ILE A 252 1.30 2.54 1.59
C ILE A 252 1.53 1.73 2.89
N MET A 253 0.78 2.01 3.96
CA MET A 253 0.94 1.42 5.30
C MET A 253 0.20 0.09 5.54
N TYR A 254 -0.90 -0.16 4.84
CA TYR A 254 -1.78 -1.31 5.12
C TYR A 254 -2.36 -1.94 3.85
N GLY A 255 -1.82 -1.57 2.68
CA GLY A 255 -2.23 -2.10 1.39
C GLY A 255 -1.83 -3.56 1.17
N PRO A 256 -2.37 -4.20 0.12
CA PRO A 256 -1.96 -5.55 -0.27
C PRO A 256 -0.47 -5.58 -0.65
N ASP A 257 0.19 -6.72 -0.44
CA ASP A 257 1.62 -6.93 -0.71
C ASP A 257 2.57 -5.96 0.02
N ILE A 258 2.15 -5.39 1.14
CA ILE A 258 3.02 -4.51 1.91
C ILE A 258 4.27 -5.26 2.42
N GLY A 259 5.44 -4.69 2.12
CA GLY A 259 6.68 -4.97 2.82
C GLY A 259 6.79 -4.15 4.11
N LEU A 260 7.45 -4.67 5.15
CA LEU A 260 7.52 -3.96 6.44
C LEU A 260 8.37 -2.68 6.35
N GLY A 261 9.26 -2.57 5.36
CA GLY A 261 10.06 -1.37 5.06
C GLY A 261 9.33 -0.32 4.23
N ASP A 262 8.32 -0.71 3.46
CA ASP A 262 7.66 0.13 2.46
C ASP A 262 7.29 1.52 2.99
N ARG A 263 6.70 1.58 4.20
CA ARG A 263 6.29 2.85 4.79
C ARG A 263 7.46 3.78 5.10
N VAL A 264 8.59 3.24 5.54
CA VAL A 264 9.80 4.01 5.88
C VAL A 264 10.49 4.41 4.59
N ASP A 265 10.73 3.46 3.69
CA ASP A 265 11.43 3.70 2.43
C ASP A 265 10.72 4.73 1.55
N PHE A 266 9.38 4.74 1.59
CA PHE A 266 8.58 5.70 0.87
C PHE A 266 8.81 7.12 1.38
N VAL A 267 8.77 7.36 2.69
CA VAL A 267 8.86 8.71 3.28
C VAL A 267 10.27 9.16 3.62
N LEU A 268 11.27 8.28 3.49
CA LEU A 268 12.64 8.53 3.93
C LEU A 268 13.20 9.81 3.30
N GLY A 269 13.59 10.76 4.16
CA GLY A 269 14.08 12.08 3.78
C GLY A 269 12.97 13.13 3.59
N TYR A 270 11.70 12.74 3.43
CA TYR A 270 10.55 13.64 3.23
C TYR A 270 9.64 13.71 4.46
N GLU A 271 10.10 13.24 5.63
CA GLU A 271 9.30 13.12 6.84
C GLU A 271 8.76 14.47 7.28
N ARG A 272 9.63 15.50 7.31
CA ARG A 272 9.28 16.86 7.74
C ARG A 272 8.25 17.54 6.85
N PRO A 273 8.45 17.71 5.53
CA PRO A 273 7.46 18.39 4.67
C PRO A 273 6.10 17.68 4.70
N LEU A 274 6.11 16.34 4.69
CA LEU A 274 4.87 15.57 4.75
C LEU A 274 4.19 15.68 6.11
N LEU A 275 4.93 15.66 7.22
CA LEU A 275 4.38 15.82 8.57
C LEU A 275 3.69 17.18 8.71
N THR A 276 4.33 18.26 8.24
CA THR A 276 3.73 19.60 8.28
C THR A 276 2.40 19.64 7.52
N ALA A 277 2.35 19.04 6.33
CA ALA A 277 1.13 18.99 5.53
C ALA A 277 0.04 18.11 6.14
N VAL A 278 0.40 16.94 6.70
CA VAL A 278 -0.52 16.04 7.40
C VAL A 278 -1.13 16.73 8.63
N LEU A 279 -0.31 17.40 9.45
CA LEU A 279 -0.78 18.13 10.63
C LEU A 279 -1.72 19.28 10.25
N ALA A 280 -1.39 20.03 9.19
CA ALA A 280 -2.26 21.08 8.67
C ALA A 280 -3.61 20.51 8.19
N ALA A 281 -3.58 19.42 7.42
CA ALA A 281 -4.78 18.72 6.95
C ALA A 281 -5.64 18.22 8.12
N PHE A 282 -5.02 17.58 9.10
CA PHE A 282 -5.67 17.07 10.31
C PHE A 282 -6.35 18.20 11.11
N ALA A 283 -5.66 19.33 11.32
CA ALA A 283 -6.18 20.46 12.09
C ALA A 283 -7.51 21.01 11.53
N ARG A 284 -7.67 20.98 10.20
CA ARG A 284 -8.90 21.44 9.51
C ARG A 284 -9.99 20.39 9.41
N MET A 285 -9.66 19.12 9.55
CA MET A 285 -10.66 18.06 9.56
C MET A 285 -11.36 18.03 10.92
N HIS A 286 -12.67 17.85 10.90
CA HIS A 286 -13.48 17.73 12.10
C HIS A 286 -14.09 16.34 12.14
N LYS A 287 -14.08 15.75 13.35
CA LYS A 287 -14.76 14.49 13.64
C LYS A 287 -16.26 14.73 13.55
N THR A 288 -16.97 13.92 12.78
CA THR A 288 -18.42 14.02 12.59
C THR A 288 -19.18 13.07 13.51
N GLY A 289 -18.49 12.13 14.16
CA GLY A 289 -19.09 11.07 14.98
C GLY A 289 -19.58 9.88 14.16
N ASP A 290 -19.42 9.92 12.84
CA ASP A 290 -19.70 8.80 11.93
C ASP A 290 -18.37 8.09 11.65
N PRO A 291 -18.19 6.82 12.10
CA PRO A 291 -16.95 6.08 11.91
C PRO A 291 -16.47 6.04 10.45
N ASP A 292 -17.39 5.98 9.48
CA ASP A 292 -17.01 5.89 8.06
C ASP A 292 -16.54 7.24 7.51
N ALA A 293 -17.21 8.34 7.89
CA ALA A 293 -16.80 9.69 7.51
C ALA A 293 -15.54 10.18 8.25
N ASP A 294 -15.28 9.61 9.44
CA ASP A 294 -14.14 9.92 10.31
C ASP A 294 -12.90 9.09 10.00
N LYS A 295 -13.00 8.02 9.19
CA LYS A 295 -11.86 7.22 8.75
C LYS A 295 -10.68 8.09 8.30
N PRO A 296 -10.81 9.02 7.34
CA PRO A 296 -9.66 9.81 6.89
C PRO A 296 -9.07 10.72 7.95
N TYR A 297 -9.86 11.15 8.94
CA TYR A 297 -9.36 11.91 10.08
C TYR A 297 -8.47 11.03 10.99
N MET A 298 -8.90 9.81 11.28
CA MET A 298 -8.08 8.82 12.01
C MET A 298 -6.82 8.44 11.23
N LEU A 299 -6.91 8.32 9.90
CA LEU A 299 -5.77 8.03 9.02
C LEU A 299 -4.68 9.10 9.14
N LEU A 300 -5.07 10.38 9.12
CA LEU A 300 -4.12 11.49 9.24
C LEU A 300 -3.48 11.54 10.63
N ALA A 301 -4.22 11.18 11.69
CA ALA A 301 -3.66 11.10 13.04
C ALA A 301 -2.58 10.02 13.13
N ASP A 302 -2.89 8.80 12.67
CA ASP A 302 -1.94 7.65 12.64
C ASP A 302 -0.68 8.01 11.84
N TYR A 303 -0.86 8.63 10.66
CA TYR A 303 0.27 9.04 9.83
C TYR A 303 1.12 10.15 10.45
N ALA A 304 0.50 11.12 11.12
CA ALA A 304 1.22 12.18 11.83
C ALA A 304 2.10 11.60 12.95
N GLU A 305 1.55 10.66 13.73
CA GLU A 305 2.28 9.98 14.80
C GLU A 305 3.49 9.19 14.26
N PHE A 306 3.30 8.50 13.13
CA PHE A 306 4.35 7.75 12.44
C PHE A 306 5.48 8.66 11.93
N LEU A 307 5.14 9.70 11.17
CA LEU A 307 6.12 10.65 10.63
C LEU A 307 6.85 11.42 11.73
N HIS A 308 6.15 11.78 12.79
CA HIS A 308 6.74 12.45 13.95
C HIS A 308 7.82 11.57 14.62
N GLY A 309 7.54 10.27 14.78
CA GLY A 309 8.52 9.30 15.29
C GLY A 309 9.75 9.18 14.37
N LEU A 310 9.54 9.06 13.06
CA LEU A 310 10.66 8.98 12.10
C LEU A 310 11.52 10.25 12.06
N ALA A 311 10.89 11.43 12.18
CA ALA A 311 11.59 12.71 12.21
C ALA A 311 12.32 12.99 13.54
N ARG A 312 12.21 12.08 14.53
CA ARG A 312 12.88 12.14 15.85
C ARG A 312 12.53 13.40 16.65
N PHE A 313 11.31 13.89 16.52
CA PHE A 313 10.79 14.96 17.39
C PHE A 313 10.42 14.42 18.77
N LEU A 314 10.39 15.29 19.79
CA LEU A 314 10.00 14.89 21.13
C LEU A 314 8.50 14.61 21.15
N PRO A 315 8.00 13.53 21.81
CA PRO A 315 6.57 13.23 21.84
C PRO A 315 5.66 14.38 22.30
N SER A 316 6.19 15.31 23.10
CA SER A 316 5.50 16.54 23.52
C SER A 316 5.21 17.53 22.39
N ASP A 317 5.97 17.47 21.29
CA ASP A 317 5.85 18.36 20.14
C ASP A 317 4.67 17.96 19.23
N LEU A 318 4.17 16.71 19.37
CA LEU A 318 2.98 16.26 18.66
C LEU A 318 1.74 16.95 19.26
N PRO A 319 0.88 17.60 18.45
CA PRO A 319 -0.31 18.27 18.96
C PRO A 319 -1.19 17.36 19.81
N GLU A 320 -1.67 17.85 20.95
CA GLU A 320 -2.51 17.09 21.90
C GLU A 320 -3.68 16.40 21.20
N ARG A 321 -4.33 17.09 20.26
CA ARG A 321 -5.46 16.55 19.50
C ARG A 321 -5.07 15.31 18.69
N VAL A 322 -3.85 15.23 18.16
CA VAL A 322 -3.36 14.02 17.49
C VAL A 322 -3.13 12.93 18.54
N ARG A 323 -2.44 13.26 19.65
CA ARG A 323 -2.14 12.30 20.74
C ARG A 323 -3.38 11.66 21.36
N VAL A 324 -4.50 12.38 21.42
CA VAL A 324 -5.78 11.86 21.93
C VAL A 324 -6.49 10.95 20.92
N GLU A 325 -6.34 11.23 19.63
CA GLU A 325 -7.08 10.54 18.57
C GLU A 325 -6.36 9.33 18.03
N VAL A 326 -5.04 9.37 17.98
CA VAL A 326 -4.28 8.14 17.81
C VAL A 326 -4.61 7.29 19.02
N PRO A 327 -5.20 6.09 18.83
CA PRO A 327 -5.30 5.17 19.94
C PRO A 327 -3.93 5.12 20.61
N LYS A 328 -3.87 4.86 21.92
CA LYS A 328 -2.64 4.30 22.48
C LYS A 328 -2.50 2.92 21.82
N VAL A 329 -2.13 2.91 20.54
CA VAL A 329 -1.70 1.73 19.83
C VAL A 329 -0.63 1.24 20.76
N ASP A 330 -0.83 0.03 21.26
CA ASP A 330 0.22 -0.65 21.99
C ASP A 330 1.35 -0.82 20.97
N ARG A 331 2.18 0.23 20.85
CA ARG A 331 3.36 0.28 19.97
C ARG A 331 4.38 -0.76 20.44
N SER A 332 4.13 -1.34 21.60
CA SER A 332 4.88 -2.48 22.03
C SER A 332 4.64 -3.64 21.09
N GLN A 333 5.74 -4.05 20.45
CA GLN A 333 5.76 -5.30 19.73
C GLN A 333 5.89 -6.40 20.78
N SER A 334 5.05 -7.43 20.65
CA SER A 334 5.17 -8.68 21.37
C SER A 334 5.54 -9.79 20.40
N ILE A 335 6.10 -10.89 20.90
CA ILE A 335 6.33 -12.09 20.09
C ILE A 335 5.02 -12.54 19.39
N PRO A 336 3.88 -12.68 20.11
CA PRO A 336 2.57 -12.90 19.52
C PRO A 336 2.19 -11.96 18.37
N PHE A 337 2.42 -10.66 18.52
CA PHE A 337 2.10 -9.66 17.50
C PHE A 337 2.93 -9.86 16.23
N LEU A 338 4.22 -10.18 16.37
CA LEU A 338 5.10 -10.46 15.23
C LEU A 338 4.69 -11.74 14.50
N ILE A 339 4.29 -12.78 15.23
CA ILE A 339 3.72 -14.02 14.64
C ILE A 339 2.42 -13.73 13.90
N TYR A 340 1.51 -12.93 14.50
CA TYR A 340 0.29 -12.48 13.82
C TYR A 340 0.61 -11.75 12.52
N GLY A 341 1.53 -10.80 12.55
CA GLY A 341 1.97 -10.05 11.37
C GLY A 341 2.51 -10.96 10.27
N TYR A 342 3.32 -11.96 10.62
CA TYR A 342 3.81 -12.98 9.68
C TYR A 342 2.67 -13.77 9.02
N ILE A 343 1.71 -14.28 9.82
CA ILE A 343 0.58 -15.07 9.31
C ILE A 343 -0.34 -14.20 8.45
N ALA A 344 -0.70 -13.01 8.93
CA ALA A 344 -1.56 -12.06 8.23
C ALA A 344 -0.94 -11.64 6.89
N ARG A 345 0.35 -11.30 6.86
CA ARG A 345 1.08 -11.02 5.61
C ARG A 345 1.11 -12.23 4.70
N SER A 346 1.49 -13.40 5.19
CA SER A 346 1.53 -14.63 4.39
C SER A 346 0.16 -14.95 3.76
N SER A 347 -0.93 -14.60 4.45
CA SER A 347 -2.30 -14.75 3.95
C SER A 347 -2.71 -13.68 2.93
N THR A 348 -1.99 -12.57 2.82
CA THR A 348 -2.34 -11.44 1.93
C THR A 348 -1.38 -11.21 0.77
N VAL A 349 -0.19 -11.83 0.81
CA VAL A 349 0.79 -11.74 -0.26
C VAL A 349 0.29 -12.44 -1.53
N ARG A 350 0.49 -11.76 -2.67
CA ARG A 350 0.17 -12.19 -4.04
C ARG A 350 1.39 -12.70 -4.80
N THR A 351 2.45 -13.08 -4.10
CA THR A 351 3.64 -13.75 -4.66
C THR A 351 3.58 -15.26 -4.36
N CYS A 352 4.30 -16.06 -5.15
CA CYS A 352 4.45 -17.47 -4.85
C CYS A 352 5.25 -17.63 -3.55
N SER A 353 4.72 -18.37 -2.58
CA SER A 353 5.39 -18.60 -1.30
C SER A 353 6.60 -19.53 -1.38
N ASN A 354 6.98 -20.01 -2.57
CA ASN A 354 8.25 -20.70 -2.75
C ASN A 354 9.34 -19.62 -2.93
N PRO A 355 10.29 -19.49 -2.00
CA PRO A 355 11.25 -18.38 -1.99
C PRO A 355 12.16 -18.35 -3.23
N GLU A 356 12.37 -19.49 -3.89
CA GLU A 356 13.16 -19.58 -5.14
C GLU A 356 12.34 -19.25 -6.40
N CYS A 357 11.03 -19.00 -6.28
CA CYS A 357 10.16 -18.79 -7.44
C CYS A 357 9.95 -17.31 -7.77
N GLY A 358 9.58 -16.48 -6.79
CA GLY A 358 9.35 -15.05 -6.98
C GLY A 358 8.16 -14.66 -7.87
N VAL A 359 7.52 -15.60 -8.58
CA VAL A 359 6.42 -15.32 -9.52
C VAL A 359 5.28 -14.60 -8.81
N GLN A 360 4.87 -13.46 -9.38
CA GLN A 360 3.72 -12.70 -8.95
C GLN A 360 2.44 -13.31 -9.52
N GLN A 361 1.32 -13.17 -8.79
CA GLN A 361 0.00 -13.66 -9.24
C GLN A 361 -0.43 -13.04 -10.57
N GLN A 362 0.12 -11.88 -10.90
CA GLN A 362 -0.18 -11.11 -12.10
C GLN A 362 0.57 -11.61 -13.33
N ASP A 363 1.77 -12.18 -13.13
CA ASP A 363 2.65 -12.67 -14.20
C ASP A 363 2.40 -14.15 -14.52
N HIS A 364 1.40 -14.75 -13.90
CA HIS A 364 1.13 -16.16 -14.09
C HIS A 364 0.44 -16.41 -15.44
N ASP A 365 1.21 -16.90 -16.42
CA ASP A 365 0.82 -17.15 -17.82
C ASP A 365 -0.57 -17.77 -18.02
N GLU A 366 -1.00 -18.66 -17.11
CA GLU A 366 -2.25 -19.40 -17.26
C GLU A 366 -3.49 -18.63 -16.77
N ASN A 367 -3.35 -17.39 -16.28
CA ASN A 367 -4.42 -16.62 -15.63
C ASN A 367 -5.19 -17.46 -14.59
N ARG A 368 -4.44 -18.25 -13.81
CA ARG A 368 -4.97 -19.09 -12.73
C ARG A 368 -4.69 -18.43 -11.39
N ALA A 369 -5.64 -18.56 -10.48
CA ALA A 369 -5.42 -18.20 -9.10
C ALA A 369 -4.34 -19.11 -8.52
N PHE A 370 -3.51 -18.56 -7.65
CA PHE A 370 -2.54 -19.37 -6.93
C PHE A 370 -3.25 -20.41 -6.05
N GLN A 371 -2.64 -21.59 -5.99
CA GLN A 371 -3.14 -22.70 -5.19
C GLN A 371 -2.80 -22.47 -3.72
N LEU A 372 -3.83 -22.45 -2.88
CA LEU A 372 -3.65 -22.45 -1.43
C LEU A 372 -3.08 -23.80 -0.97
N CYS A 373 -2.25 -23.78 0.07
CA CYS A 373 -1.86 -25.02 0.74
C CYS A 373 -3.12 -25.78 1.21
N GLY A 374 -3.17 -27.08 0.93
CA GLY A 374 -4.30 -27.94 1.27
C GLY A 374 -4.62 -28.02 2.76
N SER A 375 -3.61 -27.80 3.61
CA SER A 375 -3.70 -27.89 5.07
C SER A 375 -3.89 -26.51 5.71
N CYS A 376 -2.86 -25.66 5.78
CA CYS A 376 -2.95 -24.38 6.51
C CYS A 376 -3.83 -23.30 5.85
N LYS A 377 -4.09 -23.37 4.54
CA LYS A 377 -4.84 -22.34 3.77
C LYS A 377 -4.29 -20.91 3.86
N ILE A 378 -3.06 -20.71 4.35
CA ILE A 378 -2.42 -19.39 4.47
C ILE A 378 -1.58 -19.07 3.23
N VAL A 379 -0.57 -19.89 2.96
CA VAL A 379 0.40 -19.65 1.88
C VAL A 379 -0.14 -20.10 0.52
N ARG A 380 0.42 -19.52 -0.55
CA ARG A 380 -0.04 -19.68 -1.93
C ARG A 380 1.10 -20.08 -2.86
N TYR A 381 0.78 -20.91 -3.84
CA TYR A 381 1.75 -21.38 -4.82
C TYR A 381 1.23 -21.17 -6.24
N CYS A 382 2.09 -20.70 -7.13
CA CYS A 382 1.74 -20.59 -8.55
C CYS A 382 1.34 -21.96 -9.14
N ARG A 383 2.04 -23.03 -8.74
CA ARG A 383 1.84 -24.40 -9.22
C ARG A 383 2.14 -25.43 -8.13
N LYS A 384 1.57 -26.63 -8.25
CA LYS A 384 1.84 -27.78 -7.36
C LYS A 384 3.32 -28.14 -7.26
N ALA A 385 4.09 -27.92 -8.33
CA ALA A 385 5.54 -28.14 -8.32
C ALA A 385 6.27 -27.23 -7.31
N CYS A 386 5.91 -25.94 -7.27
CA CYS A 386 6.47 -24.99 -6.29
C CYS A 386 6.09 -25.35 -4.86
N GLN A 387 4.85 -25.81 -4.64
CA GLN A 387 4.44 -26.32 -3.33
C GLN A 387 5.30 -27.53 -2.91
N LYS A 388 5.47 -28.53 -3.79
CA LYS A 388 6.27 -29.73 -3.49
C LYS A 388 7.73 -29.39 -3.19
N ARG A 389 8.31 -28.42 -3.91
CA ARG A 389 9.68 -27.96 -3.71
C ARG A 389 9.82 -27.27 -2.35
N HIS A 390 8.98 -26.26 -2.07
CA HIS A 390 8.97 -25.57 -0.79
C HIS A 390 8.65 -26.50 0.40
N TRP A 391 7.85 -27.56 0.19
CA TRP A 391 7.53 -28.56 1.21
C TRP A 391 8.77 -29.31 1.74
N LYS A 392 9.76 -29.55 0.89
CA LYS A 392 10.97 -30.32 1.22
C LYS A 392 12.24 -29.46 1.34
N MET A 393 12.13 -28.17 1.01
CA MET A 393 13.25 -27.23 0.99
C MET A 393 13.94 -27.20 2.36
N ASN A 394 15.27 -27.38 2.39
CA ASN A 394 16.07 -27.33 3.61
C ASN A 394 15.60 -28.27 4.74
N LEU A 395 14.88 -29.36 4.42
CA LEU A 395 14.32 -30.24 5.47
C LEU A 395 15.41 -30.95 6.29
N ALA A 396 16.52 -31.35 5.65
CA ALA A 396 17.65 -31.95 6.35
C ALA A 396 18.39 -30.93 7.24
N ALA A 397 18.41 -29.66 6.82
CA ALA A 397 19.05 -28.55 7.52
C ALA A 397 18.26 -28.11 8.76
N TRP A 398 16.93 -28.08 8.64
CA TRP A 398 16.06 -27.54 9.69
C TRP A 398 15.88 -28.46 10.90
N GLY A 399 16.14 -29.77 10.74
CA GLY A 399 16.27 -30.72 11.86
C GLY A 399 15.17 -30.66 12.93
N ALA A 400 15.45 -31.20 14.11
CA ALA A 400 14.51 -31.19 15.25
C ALA A 400 14.66 -29.97 16.17
N LYS A 401 15.66 -29.09 15.93
CA LYS A 401 16.03 -28.03 16.88
C LYS A 401 15.95 -26.59 16.34
N GLY A 402 15.48 -26.39 15.10
CA GLY A 402 15.43 -25.05 14.52
C GLY A 402 16.81 -24.41 14.36
N LEU A 403 16.84 -23.25 13.71
CA LEU A 403 18.00 -22.39 13.37
C LEU A 403 19.39 -23.05 13.24
N LYS A 404 19.81 -23.28 12.00
CA LYS A 404 21.20 -23.09 11.58
C LYS A 404 21.17 -22.53 10.17
N ASP A 405 21.48 -21.25 9.96
CA ASP A 405 22.03 -20.55 8.78
C ASP A 405 21.70 -20.97 7.33
N GLN A 406 20.77 -21.90 7.11
CA GLN A 406 20.62 -22.64 5.87
C GLN A 406 19.38 -22.19 5.09
N GLY A 407 18.98 -20.94 5.30
CA GLY A 407 17.91 -20.29 4.55
C GLY A 407 16.50 -20.60 5.03
N PRO A 408 15.48 -20.38 4.18
CA PRO A 408 14.08 -20.37 4.56
C PRO A 408 13.59 -21.75 5.04
N ALA A 409 12.63 -21.72 5.96
CA ALA A 409 12.04 -22.92 6.55
C ALA A 409 11.27 -23.77 5.53
N PRO A 410 11.39 -25.12 5.56
CA PRO A 410 10.50 -25.98 4.80
C PRO A 410 9.05 -25.70 5.16
N HIS A 411 8.20 -25.55 4.15
CA HIS A 411 6.77 -25.36 4.41
C HIS A 411 6.15 -26.53 5.18
N LYS A 412 6.71 -27.75 5.11
CA LYS A 412 6.23 -28.88 5.92
C LYS A 412 6.23 -28.56 7.42
N VAL A 413 7.26 -27.87 7.92
CA VAL A 413 7.40 -27.46 9.32
C VAL A 413 6.47 -26.28 9.60
N VAL A 414 6.57 -25.22 8.78
CA VAL A 414 5.73 -24.01 8.92
C VAL A 414 4.23 -24.34 8.88
N CYS A 415 3.81 -25.24 7.99
CA CYS A 415 2.41 -25.59 7.80
C CYS A 415 1.82 -26.26 9.04
N ALA A 416 2.56 -27.18 9.69
CA ALA A 416 2.08 -27.86 10.88
C ALA A 416 1.84 -26.87 12.02
N LEU A 417 2.81 -25.97 12.24
CA LEU A 417 2.74 -24.93 13.28
C LEU A 417 1.61 -23.93 13.02
N ILE A 418 1.47 -23.45 11.78
CA ILE A 418 0.35 -22.57 11.42
C ILE A 418 -0.98 -23.29 11.69
N CYS A 419 -1.13 -24.56 11.30
CA CYS A 419 -2.36 -25.31 11.57
C CYS A 419 -2.65 -25.44 13.07
N GLN A 420 -1.64 -25.72 13.88
CA GLN A 420 -1.77 -25.81 15.33
C GLN A 420 -2.17 -24.48 15.94
N VAL A 421 -1.49 -23.38 15.60
CA VAL A 421 -1.82 -22.04 16.06
C VAL A 421 -3.26 -21.68 15.66
N LEU A 422 -3.64 -21.89 14.40
CA LEU A 422 -4.97 -21.53 13.91
C LEU A 422 -6.10 -22.41 14.44
N ALA A 423 -5.79 -23.62 14.92
CA ALA A 423 -6.75 -24.46 15.63
C ALA A 423 -7.10 -23.90 17.02
N LYS A 424 -6.23 -23.07 17.60
CA LYS A 424 -6.39 -22.48 18.94
C LYS A 424 -6.76 -21.01 18.89
N VAL A 425 -6.24 -20.29 17.90
CA VAL A 425 -6.32 -18.84 17.77
C VAL A 425 -6.89 -18.49 16.41
N SER A 426 -8.04 -17.80 16.39
CA SER A 426 -8.65 -17.36 15.13
C SER A 426 -7.85 -16.22 14.50
N SER A 427 -7.41 -16.41 13.26
CA SER A 427 -6.74 -15.36 12.46
C SER A 427 -7.68 -14.26 11.97
N HIS A 428 -9.00 -14.44 12.12
CA HIS A 428 -9.99 -13.44 11.72
C HIS A 428 -10.28 -12.39 12.81
N LYS A 429 -9.73 -12.57 14.01
CA LYS A 429 -9.83 -11.59 15.08
C LYS A 429 -8.81 -10.45 14.88
N ASP A 430 -9.01 -9.33 15.57
CA ASP A 430 -7.99 -8.28 15.64
C ASP A 430 -6.69 -8.79 16.27
N SER A 431 -5.59 -8.07 16.05
CA SER A 431 -4.25 -8.46 16.52
C SER A 431 -4.20 -8.66 18.03
N HIS A 432 -4.87 -7.83 18.83
CA HIS A 432 -4.85 -7.94 20.28
C HIS A 432 -5.54 -9.20 20.78
N ALA A 433 -6.65 -9.57 20.14
CA ALA A 433 -7.32 -10.82 20.43
C ALA A 433 -6.46 -12.03 20.05
N PHE A 434 -5.74 -11.98 18.92
CA PHE A 434 -4.76 -13.01 18.58
C PHE A 434 -3.66 -13.10 19.64
N GLU A 435 -3.11 -11.96 20.06
CA GLU A 435 -2.03 -11.90 21.05
C GLU A 435 -2.42 -12.50 22.41
N ARG A 436 -3.61 -12.14 22.91
CA ARG A 436 -4.13 -12.69 24.16
C ARG A 436 -4.35 -14.20 24.05
N ASP A 437 -4.97 -14.65 22.96
CA ASP A 437 -5.35 -16.05 22.77
C ASP A 437 -4.10 -16.95 22.59
N ILE A 438 -3.06 -16.49 21.86
CA ILE A 438 -1.80 -17.24 21.74
C ILE A 438 -1.01 -17.25 23.05
N THR A 439 -0.98 -16.13 23.80
CA THR A 439 -0.34 -16.06 25.12
C THR A 439 -1.00 -17.03 26.09
N ALA A 440 -2.33 -17.11 26.08
CA ALA A 440 -3.08 -18.08 26.88
C ALA A 440 -2.77 -19.53 26.48
N ALA A 441 -2.74 -19.84 25.18
CA ALA A 441 -2.44 -21.18 24.68
C ALA A 441 -1.01 -21.65 25.03
N VAL A 442 -0.05 -20.73 25.03
CA VAL A 442 1.32 -20.99 25.50
C VAL A 442 1.33 -21.24 27.01
N ALA A 443 0.64 -20.40 27.80
CA ALA A 443 0.59 -20.54 29.25
C ALA A 443 -0.08 -21.86 29.72
N THR A 444 -1.01 -22.41 28.93
CA THR A 444 -1.65 -23.70 29.20
C THR A 444 -0.91 -24.91 28.60
N GLY A 445 0.19 -24.69 27.87
CA GLY A 445 0.96 -25.73 27.20
C GLY A 445 0.28 -26.32 25.95
N GLU A 446 -0.76 -25.68 25.42
CA GLU A 446 -1.41 -26.09 24.17
C GLU A 446 -0.56 -25.79 22.93
N ILE A 447 0.34 -24.81 23.04
CA ILE A 447 1.45 -24.57 22.13
C ILE A 447 2.73 -24.86 22.92
N SER A 448 3.52 -25.82 22.45
CA SER A 448 4.73 -26.24 23.18
C SER A 448 5.86 -25.22 23.05
N ASP A 449 6.84 -25.32 23.93
CA ASP A 449 8.04 -24.48 23.90
C ASP A 449 8.80 -24.63 22.56
N ASP A 450 8.88 -25.85 22.02
CA ASP A 450 9.51 -26.16 20.75
C ASP A 450 8.75 -25.53 19.57
N ASP A 451 7.42 -25.51 19.64
CA ASP A 451 6.57 -24.86 18.63
C ASP A 451 6.81 -23.34 18.63
N MET A 452 6.89 -22.73 19.80
CA MET A 452 7.18 -21.31 19.95
C MET A 452 8.58 -20.96 19.45
N TRP A 453 9.60 -21.74 19.80
CA TRP A 453 10.96 -21.57 19.26
C TRP A 453 10.97 -21.62 17.74
N THR A 454 10.26 -22.59 17.16
CA THR A 454 10.21 -22.76 15.71
C THR A 454 9.43 -21.64 15.03
N LEU A 455 8.32 -21.18 15.60
CA LEU A 455 7.59 -20.01 15.11
C LEU A 455 8.46 -18.75 15.13
N CYS A 456 9.17 -18.51 16.24
CA CYS A 456 10.07 -17.38 16.36
C CYS A 456 11.18 -17.44 15.31
N SER A 457 11.76 -18.62 15.11
CA SER A 457 12.77 -18.89 14.09
C SER A 457 12.27 -18.55 12.69
N ILE A 458 11.06 -18.99 12.33
CA ILE A 458 10.43 -18.71 11.03
C ILE A 458 10.23 -17.21 10.82
N VAL A 459 9.75 -16.51 11.85
CA VAL A 459 9.52 -15.06 11.81
C VAL A 459 10.84 -14.30 11.67
N MET A 460 11.89 -14.73 12.38
CA MET A 460 13.22 -14.11 12.37
C MET A 460 13.93 -14.20 11.02
N VAL A 461 13.76 -15.31 10.29
CA VAL A 461 14.37 -15.50 8.96
C VAL A 461 13.50 -14.95 7.83
N ASP A 462 12.34 -14.35 8.14
CA ASP A 462 11.51 -13.74 7.11
C ASP A 462 12.23 -12.50 6.54
N PRO A 463 12.52 -12.47 5.22
CA PRO A 463 13.27 -11.38 4.60
C PRO A 463 12.53 -10.04 4.66
N VAL A 464 11.23 -10.06 4.91
CA VAL A 464 10.40 -8.87 5.04
C VAL A 464 10.48 -8.30 6.46
N LEU A 465 10.84 -9.09 7.48
CA LEU A 465 10.94 -8.59 8.86
C LEU A 465 12.03 -7.54 8.99
N LEU A 466 11.66 -6.32 9.41
CA LEU A 466 12.62 -5.25 9.66
C LEU A 466 13.69 -5.73 10.65
N LYS A 467 14.95 -5.36 10.40
CA LYS A 467 16.07 -5.69 11.30
C LYS A 467 15.80 -5.23 12.73
N LEU A 468 15.15 -4.09 12.91
CA LEU A 468 14.72 -3.61 14.23
C LEU A 468 13.74 -4.58 14.90
N SER A 469 12.73 -5.08 14.19
CA SER A 469 11.79 -6.07 14.74
C SER A 469 12.46 -7.41 15.04
N GLN A 470 13.44 -7.83 14.24
CA GLN A 470 14.27 -9.00 14.56
C GLN A 470 15.04 -8.79 15.88
N ILE A 471 15.70 -7.65 16.05
CA ILE A 471 16.44 -7.30 17.28
C ILE A 471 15.49 -7.23 18.48
N THR A 472 14.33 -6.61 18.30
CA THR A 472 13.27 -6.53 19.32
C THR A 472 12.82 -7.92 19.74
N MET A 473 12.58 -8.82 18.79
CA MET A 473 12.20 -10.21 19.07
C MET A 473 13.28 -10.97 19.84
N LEU A 474 14.55 -10.80 19.45
CA LEU A 474 15.68 -11.39 20.17
C LEU A 474 15.75 -10.90 21.62
N ARG A 475 15.51 -9.60 21.86
CA ARG A 475 15.47 -9.02 23.21
C ARG A 475 14.33 -9.60 24.04
N MET A 476 13.16 -9.83 23.44
CA MET A 476 12.02 -10.47 24.13
C MET A 476 12.33 -11.92 24.51
N LEU A 477 12.94 -12.69 23.61
CA LEU A 477 13.38 -14.05 23.89
C LEU A 477 14.40 -14.08 25.04
N LEU A 478 15.39 -13.19 25.03
CA LEU A 478 16.38 -13.11 26.11
C LEU A 478 15.78 -12.77 27.49
N ARG A 479 14.75 -11.92 27.54
CA ARG A 479 14.04 -11.62 28.81
C ARG A 479 13.17 -12.78 29.29
N GLY A 480 12.75 -13.64 28.37
CA GLY A 480 12.01 -14.87 28.68
C GLY A 480 12.88 -15.96 29.29
N VAL A 481 14.20 -15.92 29.17
CA VAL A 481 15.09 -16.92 29.80
C VAL A 481 14.86 -16.92 31.31
N SER A 482 14.60 -18.09 31.88
CA SER A 482 14.32 -18.24 33.31
C SER A 482 15.54 -17.86 34.16
N ASP A 483 15.30 -17.08 35.22
CA ASP A 483 16.35 -16.66 36.15
C ASP A 483 16.93 -17.85 36.93
N ASP A 484 16.11 -18.88 37.19
CA ASP A 484 16.49 -20.08 37.95
C ASP A 484 17.19 -21.15 37.09
N ASP A 485 16.88 -21.18 35.80
CA ASP A 485 17.41 -22.16 34.85
C ASP A 485 17.58 -21.51 33.48
N LYS A 486 18.79 -21.04 33.19
CA LYS A 486 19.12 -20.38 31.92
C LYS A 486 18.90 -21.26 30.68
N THR A 487 18.62 -22.55 30.86
CA THR A 487 18.29 -23.47 29.77
C THR A 487 16.80 -23.55 29.47
N LYS A 488 15.94 -22.96 30.32
CA LYS A 488 14.49 -22.94 30.15
C LYS A 488 13.98 -21.55 29.80
N MET A 489 13.03 -21.53 28.87
CA MET A 489 12.33 -20.32 28.46
C MET A 489 11.01 -20.21 29.22
N ASP A 490 10.81 -19.12 29.96
CA ASP A 490 9.49 -18.70 30.41
C ASP A 490 8.77 -18.00 29.25
N TRP A 491 8.09 -18.80 28.44
CA TRP A 491 7.37 -18.30 27.27
C TRP A 491 6.19 -17.39 27.61
N LYS A 492 5.62 -17.50 28.81
CA LYS A 492 4.59 -16.58 29.27
C LYS A 492 5.21 -15.19 29.45
N LYS A 493 6.32 -15.10 30.20
CA LYS A 493 7.09 -13.86 30.37
C LYS A 493 7.57 -13.30 29.03
N ALA A 494 8.04 -14.16 28.11
CA ALA A 494 8.47 -13.73 26.77
C ALA A 494 7.32 -13.13 25.94
N CYS A 495 6.14 -13.77 25.94
CA CYS A 495 4.95 -13.30 25.21
C CYS A 495 4.34 -12.02 25.82
N GLU A 496 4.36 -11.92 27.15
CA GLU A 496 3.89 -10.75 27.89
C GLU A 496 4.91 -9.59 27.83
N THR A 497 6.17 -9.87 27.50
CA THR A 497 7.17 -8.83 27.29
C THR A 497 6.78 -7.98 26.09
N ARG A 498 6.63 -6.69 26.37
CA ARG A 498 6.24 -5.65 25.45
C ARG A 498 7.47 -4.80 25.16
N PHE A 499 7.87 -4.69 23.89
CA PHE A 499 8.99 -3.83 23.52
C PHE A 499 8.53 -2.59 22.78
N ASN A 500 8.62 -1.44 23.43
CA ASN A 500 8.36 -0.16 22.78
C ASN A 500 9.65 0.34 22.09
N PRO A 501 9.70 0.38 20.75
CA PRO A 501 10.87 0.84 20.01
C PRO A 501 11.21 2.31 20.28
N ASP A 502 10.28 3.11 20.83
CA ASP A 502 10.48 4.53 21.12
C ASP A 502 11.10 4.80 22.50
N ILE A 503 11.11 3.82 23.42
CA ILE A 503 11.38 4.06 24.86
C ILE A 503 12.68 3.41 25.36
N GLU A 504 13.18 2.32 24.78
CA GLU A 504 14.27 1.55 25.41
C GLU A 504 15.56 1.41 24.59
N CYS A 505 16.63 1.95 25.18
CA CYS A 505 18.07 1.82 24.92
C CYS A 505 18.55 1.93 23.46
N THR A 506 19.46 2.88 23.27
CA THR A 506 20.40 2.82 22.14
C THR A 506 21.03 1.44 22.09
N THR A 507 21.24 0.90 20.88
CA THR A 507 21.90 -0.41 20.68
C THR A 507 23.20 -0.54 21.49
N SER A 508 23.88 0.58 21.75
CA SER A 508 25.06 0.74 22.61
C SER A 508 24.85 0.36 24.07
N GLU A 509 23.83 0.87 24.77
CA GLU A 509 23.61 0.51 26.20
C GLU A 509 23.32 -0.99 26.37
N TRP A 510 22.73 -1.61 25.35
CA TRP A 510 22.47 -3.04 25.35
C TRP A 510 23.71 -3.88 25.00
N GLN A 511 24.51 -3.43 24.03
CA GLN A 511 25.84 -3.99 23.78
C GLN A 511 26.70 -3.93 25.04
N GLU A 512 26.73 -2.80 25.74
CA GLU A 512 27.43 -2.64 27.01
C GLU A 512 26.94 -3.63 28.08
N ARG A 513 25.63 -3.88 28.15
CA ARG A 513 25.06 -4.88 29.08
C ARG A 513 25.41 -6.32 28.70
N LEU A 514 25.38 -6.68 27.42
CA LEU A 514 25.81 -8.01 26.98
C LEU A 514 27.30 -8.24 27.27
N VAL A 515 28.12 -7.23 27.01
CA VAL A 515 29.55 -7.24 27.31
C VAL A 515 29.79 -7.35 28.81
N ALA A 516 29.09 -6.56 29.63
CA ALA A 516 29.20 -6.59 31.08
C ALA A 516 28.78 -7.95 31.67
N ASN A 517 27.85 -8.65 31.04
CA ASN A 517 27.40 -9.98 31.45
C ASN A 517 28.26 -11.14 30.88
N GLY A 518 29.33 -10.83 30.13
CA GLY A 518 30.18 -11.83 29.47
C GLY A 518 29.49 -12.60 28.34
N ALA A 519 28.35 -12.10 27.86
CA ALA A 519 27.56 -12.73 26.80
C ALA A 519 28.02 -12.30 25.39
N MET A 520 28.93 -11.32 25.29
CA MET A 520 29.43 -10.80 24.02
C MET A 520 30.87 -10.30 24.20
N ASP A 521 31.79 -10.71 23.30
CA ASP A 521 33.17 -10.21 23.28
C ASP A 521 33.21 -8.91 22.47
N THR A 522 33.70 -7.83 23.07
CA THR A 522 33.85 -6.52 22.40
C THR A 522 34.84 -6.53 21.24
N ASN A 523 35.74 -7.51 21.19
CA ASN A 523 36.78 -7.60 20.16
C ASN A 523 36.33 -8.35 18.91
N ASP A 524 35.15 -8.97 18.93
CA ASP A 524 34.61 -9.71 17.80
C ASP A 524 33.29 -9.10 17.32
N PRO A 525 33.31 -8.23 16.29
CA PRO A 525 32.10 -7.66 15.71
C PRO A 525 31.20 -8.72 15.07
N THR A 526 31.70 -9.95 14.83
CA THR A 526 30.86 -11.06 14.38
C THR A 526 29.99 -11.61 15.51
N THR A 527 30.20 -11.28 16.79
CA THR A 527 29.44 -11.91 17.90
C THR A 527 27.94 -11.63 17.87
N ILE A 528 27.48 -10.46 17.43
CA ILE A 528 26.02 -10.20 17.30
C ILE A 528 25.45 -10.96 16.11
N GLU A 529 26.16 -10.95 14.99
CA GLU A 529 25.78 -11.70 13.79
C GLU A 529 25.81 -13.20 14.09
N ALA A 530 26.82 -13.69 14.82
CA ALA A 530 26.99 -15.04 15.29
C ALA A 530 26.00 -15.42 16.39
N LEU A 531 25.56 -14.53 17.28
CA LEU A 531 24.46 -14.82 18.23
C LEU A 531 23.11 -14.89 17.49
N ILE A 532 22.92 -14.08 16.46
CA ILE A 532 21.74 -14.11 15.58
C ILE A 532 21.77 -15.34 14.65
N LEU A 533 22.94 -15.75 14.16
CA LEU A 533 23.17 -16.87 13.23
C LEU A 533 23.28 -18.21 13.96
N ALA A 534 23.92 -18.27 15.13
CA ALA A 534 23.97 -19.46 15.98
C ALA A 534 22.63 -19.78 16.63
N GLY A 535 21.64 -18.87 16.57
CA GLY A 535 20.32 -19.08 17.16
C GLY A 535 20.30 -19.10 18.70
N PHE A 536 21.35 -18.56 19.32
CA PHE A 536 21.90 -18.85 20.66
C PHE A 536 22.83 -20.07 20.73
#